data_AF-A0A6A1QAZ9-F1
#
_entry.id   AF-A0A6A1QAZ9-F1
#
_cell.length_a   1.000
_cell.length_b   1.000
_cell.length_c   1.000
_cell.angle_alpha   90.00
_cell.angle_beta   90.00
_cell.angle_gamma   90.00
#
_symmetry.space_group_name_H-M   'P 1'
#
loop_
_entity.id
_entity.type
_entity.pdbx_description
1 polymer ?
#
loop_
_entity_poly.entity_id
_entity_poly.type
_entity_poly.pdbx_seq_one_letter_code
_entity_poly.pdbx_strand_id
1 'polypeptide(L)'
;FNSMKPITTGLGNYTGCPMLKDRIHCVAFVFDANSVGHLSDEMVEKIRRIRRELIKCGESLSTLLLRAIDYTVGCFGDKMKNLRNCICEYSLLEAVHRELGFALSDIFVVSNYTSEWELEPVMDVLNLSALRQMLWAADDFLEDLPLEET
;
A
#
# COMPACT_ATOMS: atom_id res chain seq x y z
N PHE A 1 -11.02 -20.82 -1.62
CA PHE A 1 -10.90 -19.71 -0.65
C PHE A 1 -12.29 -19.11 -0.44
N ASN A 2 -12.73 -18.89 0.81
CA ASN A 2 -13.98 -18.20 1.13
C ASN A 2 -13.62 -16.92 1.89
N SER A 3 -13.81 -15.76 1.27
CA SER A 3 -13.41 -14.46 1.83
C SER A 3 -14.20 -14.04 3.07
N MET A 4 -15.35 -14.67 3.33
CA MET A 4 -16.24 -14.32 4.44
C MET A 4 -15.98 -15.13 5.72
N LYS A 5 -15.03 -16.09 5.69
CA LYS A 5 -14.67 -16.91 6.84
C LYS A 5 -13.16 -16.88 7.07
N PRO A 6 -12.70 -16.74 8.33
CA PRO A 6 -11.28 -16.82 8.63
C PRO A 6 -10.74 -18.21 8.27
N ILE A 7 -9.49 -18.25 7.82
CA ILE A 7 -8.76 -19.49 7.62
C ILE A 7 -8.46 -20.07 9.01
N THR A 8 -8.83 -21.34 9.22
CA THR A 8 -8.61 -22.06 10.48
C THR A 8 -7.69 -23.25 10.25
N THR A 9 -6.99 -23.66 11.30
CA THR A 9 -6.06 -24.80 11.27
C THR A 9 -6.73 -26.15 10.94
N GLY A 10 -8.06 -26.25 11.10
CA GLY A 10 -8.84 -27.45 10.78
C GLY A 10 -9.26 -27.58 9.32
N LEU A 11 -8.94 -26.59 8.46
CA LEU A 11 -9.14 -26.72 7.02
C LEU A 11 -8.07 -27.64 6.43
N GLY A 12 -8.47 -28.67 5.69
CA GLY A 12 -7.54 -29.67 5.11
C GLY A 12 -6.51 -29.10 4.12
N ASN A 13 -6.67 -27.84 3.70
CA ASN A 13 -5.74 -27.11 2.84
C ASN A 13 -5.01 -25.97 3.57
N TYR A 14 -5.02 -25.95 4.91
CA TYR A 14 -4.24 -24.99 5.70
C TYR A 14 -2.78 -25.46 5.82
N THR A 15 -1.84 -24.61 5.39
CA THR A 15 -0.41 -24.85 5.54
C THR A 15 0.08 -24.16 6.82
N GLY A 16 0.29 -24.94 7.89
CA GLY A 16 0.73 -24.39 9.19
C GLY A 16 2.17 -23.88 9.20
N CYS A 17 3.05 -24.49 8.39
CA CYS A 17 4.44 -24.06 8.21
C CYS A 17 4.68 -23.83 6.71
N PRO A 18 4.34 -22.65 6.17
CA PRO A 18 4.57 -22.36 4.75
C PRO A 18 6.06 -22.37 4.43
N MET A 19 6.41 -22.93 3.27
CA MET A 19 7.75 -22.78 2.69
C MET A 19 7.99 -21.30 2.39
N LEU A 20 9.25 -20.88 2.24
CA LEU A 20 9.60 -19.48 1.95
C LEU A 20 8.77 -18.90 0.81
N LYS A 21 8.73 -19.57 -0.35
CA LYS A 21 7.92 -19.19 -1.52
C LYS A 21 6.41 -19.01 -1.27
N ASP A 22 5.88 -19.63 -0.21
CA ASP A 22 4.46 -19.63 0.15
C ASP A 22 4.16 -18.61 1.26
N ARG A 23 5.17 -17.87 1.75
CA ARG A 23 5.04 -16.80 2.73
C ARG A 23 4.64 -15.48 2.06
N ILE A 24 4.12 -14.57 2.88
CA ILE A 24 3.86 -13.20 2.48
C ILE A 24 5.19 -12.45 2.58
N HIS A 25 5.65 -11.89 1.47
CA HIS A 25 6.91 -11.14 1.39
C HIS A 25 6.68 -9.62 1.39
N CYS A 26 5.49 -9.18 1.02
CA CYS A 26 5.10 -7.77 0.99
C CYS A 26 3.56 -7.68 1.13
N VAL A 27 3.09 -6.68 1.88
CA VAL A 27 1.67 -6.35 1.98
C VAL A 27 1.45 -4.93 1.48
N ALA A 28 0.55 -4.78 0.51
CA ALA A 28 0.11 -3.48 0.05
C ALA A 28 -1.29 -3.15 0.58
N PHE A 29 -1.45 -1.98 1.20
CA PHE A 29 -2.75 -1.45 1.56
C PHE A 29 -3.19 -0.45 0.49
N VAL A 30 -4.36 -0.63 -0.10
CA VAL A 30 -4.85 0.26 -1.15
C VAL A 30 -6.07 1.03 -0.66
N PHE A 31 -6.01 2.36 -0.68
CA PHE A 31 -7.10 3.23 -0.30
C PHE A 31 -7.43 4.22 -1.41
N ASP A 32 -8.70 4.61 -1.51
CA ASP A 32 -9.09 5.78 -2.30
C ASP A 32 -8.72 7.04 -1.52
N ALA A 33 -7.95 7.94 -2.16
CA ALA A 33 -7.58 9.23 -1.61
C ALA A 33 -8.80 10.03 -1.13
N ASN A 34 -9.94 9.89 -1.80
CA ASN A 34 -11.16 10.63 -1.48
C ASN A 34 -11.90 10.07 -0.26
N SER A 35 -11.70 8.78 0.06
CA SER A 35 -12.42 8.14 1.17
C SER A 35 -11.57 7.96 2.43
N VAL A 36 -10.26 8.21 2.37
CA VAL A 36 -9.36 7.88 3.47
C VAL A 36 -9.64 8.68 4.74
N GLY A 37 -10.02 9.96 4.59
CA GLY A 37 -10.47 10.80 5.71
C GLY A 37 -11.90 10.52 6.18
N HIS A 38 -12.58 9.54 5.58
CA HIS A 38 -13.95 9.13 5.92
C HIS A 38 -14.02 7.68 6.42
N LEU A 39 -12.87 7.08 6.75
CA LEU A 39 -12.83 5.75 7.36
C LEU A 39 -13.47 5.80 8.76
N SER A 40 -14.28 4.79 9.08
CA SER A 40 -14.82 4.66 10.43
C SER A 40 -13.73 4.29 11.44
N ASP A 41 -13.92 4.67 12.71
CA ASP A 41 -13.00 4.32 13.79
C ASP A 41 -12.73 2.81 13.88
N GLU A 42 -13.77 1.99 13.65
CA GLU A 42 -13.65 0.53 13.61
C GLU A 42 -12.71 0.06 12.48
N MET A 43 -12.78 0.69 11.30
CA MET A 43 -11.92 0.36 10.18
C MET A 43 -10.47 0.79 10.45
N VAL A 44 -10.28 1.99 10.98
CA VAL A 44 -8.96 2.51 11.36
C VAL A 44 -8.29 1.58 12.38
N GLU A 45 -9.02 1.14 13.40
CA GLU A 45 -8.47 0.20 14.39
C GLU A 45 -8.14 -1.17 13.80
N LYS A 46 -8.94 -1.67 12.85
CA LYS A 46 -8.61 -2.91 12.12
C LYS A 46 -7.33 -2.77 11.32
N ILE A 47 -7.16 -1.67 10.58
CA ILE A 47 -5.94 -1.39 9.79
C ILE A 47 -4.72 -1.33 10.70
N ARG A 48 -4.80 -0.55 11.78
CA ARG A 48 -3.72 -0.45 12.79
C ARG A 48 -3.38 -1.79 13.41
N ARG A 49 -4.39 -2.63 13.69
CA ARG A 49 -4.18 -3.98 14.23
C ARG A 49 -3.44 -4.86 13.23
N ILE A 50 -3.89 -4.91 11.97
CA ILE A 50 -3.22 -5.71 10.92
C ILE A 50 -1.76 -5.28 10.81
N ARG A 51 -1.51 -3.97 10.72
CA ARG A 51 -0.15 -3.43 10.61
C ARG A 51 0.74 -3.84 11.79
N ARG A 52 0.25 -3.77 13.02
CA ARG A 52 1.00 -4.21 14.22
C ARG A 52 1.34 -5.70 14.16
N GLU A 53 0.45 -6.54 13.66
CA GLU A 53 0.73 -7.97 13.51
C GLU A 53 1.77 -8.25 12.41
N LEU A 54 1.69 -7.54 11.27
CA LEU A 54 2.69 -7.66 10.20
C LEU A 54 4.10 -7.29 10.69
N ILE A 55 4.22 -6.18 11.43
CA ILE A 55 5.50 -5.74 12.04
C ILE A 55 6.04 -6.81 13.01
N LYS A 56 5.18 -7.45 13.81
CA LYS A 56 5.59 -8.52 14.73
C LYS A 56 6.05 -9.79 14.00
N CYS A 57 5.47 -10.08 12.84
CA CYS A 57 5.84 -11.24 12.03
C CYS A 57 7.18 -11.06 11.32
N GLY A 58 7.83 -9.88 11.44
CA GLY A 58 9.06 -9.58 10.71
C GLY A 58 8.84 -9.49 9.21
N GLU A 59 7.59 -9.34 8.77
CA GLU A 59 7.27 -9.11 7.37
C GLU A 59 7.64 -7.65 7.06
N SER A 60 8.59 -7.47 6.15
CA SER A 60 9.08 -6.16 5.75
C SER A 60 7.95 -5.28 5.26
N LEU A 61 8.03 -4.06 5.73
CA LEU A 61 6.91 -3.21 6.02
C LEU A 61 5.98 -2.92 4.83
N SER A 62 4.70 -2.86 5.22
CA SER A 62 3.52 -2.45 4.49
C SER A 62 3.68 -1.20 3.60
N THR A 63 3.61 -1.37 2.28
CA THR A 63 3.48 -0.23 1.36
C THR A 63 2.02 0.23 1.32
N LEU A 64 1.76 1.52 1.55
CA LEU A 64 0.44 2.11 1.39
C LEU A 64 0.30 2.76 0.02
N LEU A 65 -0.69 2.33 -0.75
CA LEU A 65 -1.06 2.90 -2.04
C LEU A 65 -2.32 3.74 -1.89
N LEU A 66 -2.20 5.05 -2.14
CA LEU A 66 -3.33 5.96 -2.25
C LEU A 66 -3.68 6.12 -3.73
N ARG A 67 -4.88 5.70 -4.09
CA ARG A 67 -5.42 5.89 -5.44
C ARG A 67 -5.89 7.33 -5.62
N ALA A 68 -5.23 8.07 -6.50
CA ALA A 68 -5.71 9.37 -6.98
C ALA A 68 -6.55 9.15 -8.24
N ILE A 69 -7.88 9.27 -8.13
CA ILE A 69 -8.80 9.09 -9.27
C ILE A 69 -8.85 10.34 -10.16
N ASP A 70 -8.54 11.54 -9.64
CA ASP A 70 -8.87 12.80 -10.34
C ASP A 70 -7.69 13.72 -10.66
N TYR A 71 -6.45 13.26 -10.54
CA TYR A 71 -5.28 14.12 -10.79
C TYR A 71 -5.09 14.50 -12.26
N THR A 72 -5.71 13.76 -13.19
CA THR A 72 -5.47 13.89 -14.64
C THR A 72 -6.29 15.01 -15.32
N VAL A 73 -7.40 15.48 -14.74
CA VAL A 73 -8.30 16.43 -15.44
C VAL A 73 -7.85 17.90 -15.32
N GLY A 74 -6.86 18.24 -14.48
CA GLY A 74 -6.50 19.63 -14.21
C GLY A 74 -5.03 20.02 -14.40
N CYS A 75 -4.14 19.07 -14.70
CA CYS A 75 -2.73 19.19 -14.35
C CYS A 75 -1.81 19.92 -15.34
N PHE A 76 -2.20 20.12 -16.61
CA PHE A 76 -1.21 20.51 -17.63
C PHE A 76 -1.19 21.99 -18.05
N GLY A 77 -1.97 22.86 -17.40
CA GLY A 77 -2.12 24.24 -17.87
C GLY A 77 -1.55 25.35 -17.00
N ASP A 78 -1.49 25.18 -15.68
CA ASP A 78 -1.41 26.34 -14.78
C ASP A 78 -0.50 26.09 -13.57
N LYS A 79 0.61 26.83 -13.48
CA LYS A 79 1.61 26.71 -12.41
C LYS A 79 1.00 26.89 -11.01
N MET A 80 -0.10 27.63 -10.91
CA MET A 80 -0.85 27.79 -9.65
C MET A 80 -1.63 26.54 -9.25
N LYS A 81 -2.12 25.75 -10.22
CA LYS A 81 -2.76 24.45 -9.93
C LYS A 81 -1.73 23.46 -9.36
N ASN A 82 -0.50 23.46 -9.88
CA ASN A 82 0.56 22.57 -9.41
C ASN A 82 0.93 22.80 -7.93
N LEU A 83 0.96 24.07 -7.47
CA LEU A 83 1.23 24.37 -6.07
C LEU A 83 0.08 23.96 -5.14
N ARG A 84 -1.16 24.24 -5.53
CA ARG A 84 -2.36 23.84 -4.77
C ARG A 84 -2.49 22.31 -4.69
N ASN A 85 -2.11 21.63 -5.76
CA ASN A 85 -2.11 20.19 -5.89
C ASN A 85 -1.05 19.54 -4.97
N CYS A 86 0.21 20.01 -4.96
CA CYS A 86 1.22 19.53 -4.00
C CYS A 86 0.79 19.75 -2.54
N ILE A 87 0.13 20.87 -2.23
CA ILE A 87 -0.40 21.14 -0.88
C ILE A 87 -1.51 20.14 -0.52
N CYS A 88 -2.42 19.84 -1.46
CA CYS A 88 -3.46 18.84 -1.26
C CYS A 88 -2.89 17.42 -1.09
N GLU A 89 -1.89 17.03 -1.88
CA GLU A 89 -1.19 15.75 -1.75
C GLU A 89 -0.52 15.63 -0.38
N TYR A 90 0.26 16.62 0.02
CA TYR A 90 0.95 16.56 1.30
C TYR A 90 -0.03 16.49 2.48
N SER A 91 -1.13 17.25 2.44
CA SER A 91 -2.18 17.19 3.47
C SER A 91 -2.87 15.82 3.54
N LEU A 92 -3.04 15.14 2.40
CA LEU A 92 -3.59 13.78 2.34
C LEU A 92 -2.60 12.78 2.95
N LEU A 93 -1.32 12.88 2.59
CA LEU A 93 -0.26 12.03 3.16
C LEU A 93 -0.15 12.21 4.67
N GLU A 94 -0.22 13.45 5.17
CA GLU A 94 -0.24 13.74 6.62
C GLU A 94 -1.48 13.21 7.32
N ALA A 95 -2.67 13.33 6.71
CA ALA A 95 -3.90 12.77 7.27
C ALA A 95 -3.78 11.26 7.43
N VAL A 96 -3.29 10.58 6.41
CA VAL A 96 -3.05 9.15 6.40
C VAL A 96 -1.98 8.73 7.42
N HIS A 97 -0.87 9.47 7.50
CA HIS A 97 0.15 9.27 8.52
C HIS A 97 -0.46 9.38 9.93
N ARG A 98 -1.24 10.44 10.19
CA ARG A 98 -1.85 10.70 11.50
C ARG A 98 -2.92 9.66 11.87
N GLU A 99 -3.77 9.30 10.91
CA GLU A 99 -4.93 8.45 11.15
C GLU A 99 -4.58 6.96 11.08
N LEU A 100 -3.74 6.53 10.15
CA LEU A 100 -3.43 5.12 9.98
C LEU A 100 -2.05 4.73 10.55
N GLY A 101 -1.17 5.72 10.77
CA GLY A 101 0.12 5.55 11.43
C GLY A 101 1.28 5.17 10.51
N PHE A 102 1.06 5.09 9.18
CA PHE A 102 2.11 4.77 8.19
C PHE A 102 3.17 5.86 8.16
N ALA A 103 4.46 5.51 8.00
CA ALA A 103 5.48 6.54 7.79
C ALA A 103 5.25 7.20 6.43
N LEU A 104 5.56 8.50 6.31
CA LEU A 104 5.38 9.22 5.03
C LEU A 104 6.21 8.58 3.89
N SER A 105 7.33 7.93 4.22
CA SER A 105 8.16 7.16 3.29
C SER A 105 7.46 5.94 2.69
N ASP A 106 6.44 5.41 3.37
CA ASP A 106 5.78 4.16 2.99
C ASP A 106 4.47 4.43 2.24
N ILE A 107 4.15 5.70 2.00
CA ILE A 107 2.92 6.13 1.34
C ILE A 107 3.22 6.58 -0.08
N PHE A 108 2.58 5.92 -1.03
CA PHE A 108 2.75 6.19 -2.45
C PHE A 108 1.40 6.54 -3.08
N VAL A 109 1.41 7.59 -3.89
CA VAL A 109 0.27 7.92 -4.74
C VAL A 109 0.36 7.07 -6.00
N VAL A 110 -0.73 6.37 -6.32
CA VAL A 110 -0.90 5.58 -7.53
C VAL A 110 -2.15 6.02 -8.26
N SER A 111 -2.21 5.77 -9.55
CA SER A 111 -3.41 6.05 -10.34
C SER A 111 -3.73 4.86 -11.23
N ASN A 112 -5.02 4.61 -11.47
CA ASN A 112 -5.43 3.46 -12.25
C ASN A 112 -5.88 3.92 -13.64
N TYR A 113 -5.47 3.19 -14.66
CA TYR A 113 -5.99 3.31 -16.02
C TYR A 113 -7.44 2.82 -16.05
N THR A 114 -8.38 3.75 -15.87
CA THR A 114 -9.82 3.42 -15.84
C THR A 114 -10.57 3.98 -17.02
N SER A 115 -10.13 5.11 -17.55
CA SER A 115 -10.82 5.84 -18.61
C SER A 115 -9.88 6.26 -19.75
N GLU A 116 -8.58 6.15 -19.51
CA GLU A 116 -7.50 6.53 -20.41
C GLU A 116 -7.30 5.42 -21.45
N TRP A 117 -7.33 5.81 -22.73
CA TRP A 117 -7.11 4.90 -23.85
C TRP A 117 -5.63 4.78 -24.22
N GLU A 118 -4.82 5.76 -23.81
CA GLU A 118 -3.38 5.84 -24.07
C GLU A 118 -2.62 5.83 -22.74
N LEU A 119 -1.37 5.36 -22.78
CA LEU A 119 -0.46 5.40 -21.63
C LEU A 119 -0.13 6.86 -21.30
N GLU A 120 -0.21 7.20 -20.02
CA GLU A 120 0.12 8.53 -19.52
C GLU A 120 1.43 8.42 -18.71
N PRO A 121 2.53 9.08 -19.16
CA PRO A 121 3.84 8.87 -18.56
C PRO A 121 3.94 9.20 -17.07
N VAL A 122 3.16 10.17 -16.55
CA VAL A 122 3.17 10.52 -15.13
C VAL A 122 2.53 9.40 -14.30
N MET A 123 1.40 8.86 -14.74
CA MET A 123 0.74 7.70 -14.12
C MET A 123 1.66 6.48 -14.13
N ASP A 124 2.36 6.23 -15.24
CA ASP A 124 3.35 5.15 -15.32
C ASP A 124 4.47 5.35 -14.31
N VAL A 125 5.04 6.55 -14.20
CA VAL A 125 6.10 6.84 -13.23
C VAL A 125 5.63 6.61 -11.80
N LEU A 126 4.41 7.04 -11.45
CA LEU A 126 3.83 6.82 -10.11
C LEU A 126 3.65 5.33 -9.81
N ASN A 127 3.01 4.59 -10.73
CA ASN A 127 2.73 3.18 -10.56
C ASN A 127 4.00 2.31 -10.54
N LEU A 128 4.95 2.58 -11.44
CA LEU A 128 6.22 1.86 -11.50
C LEU A 128 7.10 2.18 -10.29
N SER A 129 7.04 3.41 -9.77
CA SER A 129 7.74 3.75 -8.53
C SER A 129 7.18 2.99 -7.34
N ALA A 130 5.85 2.89 -7.21
CA ALA A 130 5.22 2.09 -6.17
C ALA A 130 5.55 0.59 -6.30
N LEU A 131 5.51 0.04 -7.52
CA LEU A 131 5.88 -1.35 -7.79
C LEU A 131 7.33 -1.63 -7.39
N ARG A 132 8.26 -0.74 -7.76
CA ARG A 132 9.68 -0.86 -7.40
C ARG A 132 9.87 -0.89 -5.88
N GLN A 133 9.12 -0.09 -5.15
CA GLN A 133 9.20 -0.05 -3.68
C GLN A 133 8.67 -1.33 -3.04
N MET A 134 7.59 -1.93 -3.59
CA MET A 134 7.13 -3.24 -3.13
C MET A 134 8.17 -4.35 -3.38
N LEU A 135 8.88 -4.28 -4.51
CA LEU A 135 9.95 -5.22 -4.81
C LEU A 135 11.12 -5.06 -3.84
N TRP A 136 11.54 -3.83 -3.54
CA TRP A 136 12.58 -3.58 -2.53
C TRP A 136 12.15 -4.05 -1.15
N ALA A 137 10.91 -3.78 -0.72
CA ALA A 137 10.41 -4.31 0.55
C ALA A 137 10.44 -5.84 0.61
N ALA A 138 10.11 -6.53 -0.49
CA ALA A 138 10.19 -7.98 -0.57
C ALA A 138 11.64 -8.49 -0.58
N ASP A 139 12.58 -7.76 -1.19
CA ASP A 139 14.01 -8.10 -1.21
C ASP A 139 14.62 -7.92 0.18
N ASP A 140 14.35 -6.78 0.84
CA ASP A 140 14.77 -6.49 2.22
C ASP A 140 14.29 -7.60 3.18
N PHE A 141 13.06 -8.09 3.00
CA PHE A 141 12.55 -9.25 3.76
C PHE A 141 13.41 -10.49 3.60
N LEU A 142 13.86 -10.78 2.39
CA LEU A 142 14.67 -11.96 2.09
C LEU A 142 16.10 -11.80 2.63
N GLU A 143 16.66 -10.58 2.60
CA GLU A 143 17.99 -10.28 3.16
C GLU A 143 18.03 -10.37 4.69
N ASP A 144 16.94 -10.00 5.38
CA ASP A 144 16.81 -10.07 6.84
C ASP A 144 16.64 -11.50 7.39
N LEU A 145 16.43 -12.50 6.52
CA LEU A 145 16.33 -13.89 6.95
C LEU A 145 17.70 -14.39 7.45
N PRO A 146 17.74 -15.12 8.58
CA PRO A 146 18.98 -15.75 9.02
C PRO A 146 19.48 -16.69 7.94
N LEU A 147 20.77 -16.59 7.60
CA LEU A 147 21.43 -17.55 6.71
C LEU A 147 21.16 -18.95 7.26
N GLU A 148 20.52 -19.80 6.46
CA GLU A 148 20.45 -21.22 6.79
C GLU A 148 21.90 -21.73 6.89
N GLU A 149 22.32 -22.14 8.10
CA GLU A 149 23.55 -22.90 8.28
C GLU A 149 23.39 -24.22 7.50
N THR A 150 23.94 -24.27 6.29
CA THR A 150 24.05 -25.48 5.47
C THR A 150 24.95 -26.52 6.09
#